data_AF-A0A150NFZ4-F1
#
_entry.id   AF-A0A150NFZ4-F1
#
_cell.length_a   1.000
_cell.length_b   1.000
_cell.length_c   1.000
_cell.angle_alpha   90.00
_cell.angle_beta   90.00
_cell.angle_gamma   90.00
#
_symmetry.space_group_name_H-M   'P 1'
#
loop_
_entity.id
_entity.type
_entity.pdbx_description
1 polymer ?
#
loop_
_entity_poly.entity_id
_entity_poly.type
_entity_poly.pdbx_seq_one_letter_code
_entity_poly.pdbx_strand_id
1 'polypeptide(L)'
;MKREILLERIDKLKQIMPWYVLEYYQSKLAVPYSFTTLYEYLKEYDRFFSWVLESDISNADKMSDIPLSVLENMSKKDMESFILYLRERPLLNANTTKQGVSQTTINRTLSALSSLYKYLTEEVENDQGEPYFYRNVMKKVSTKKRKKRLLPELKTSSKNSF
;
A
#
# COMPACT_ATOMS: atom_id res chain seq x y z
N MET A 1 20.31 -1.50 -8.13
CA MET A 1 19.57 -2.20 -9.21
C MET A 1 19.66 -1.34 -10.46
N LYS A 2 20.02 -1.91 -11.62
CA LYS A 2 20.04 -1.16 -12.88
C LYS A 2 18.60 -0.75 -13.25
N ARG A 3 18.42 0.46 -13.81
CA ARG A 3 17.10 1.04 -14.15
C ARG A 3 16.28 0.12 -15.05
N GLU A 4 16.91 -0.52 -16.04
CA GLU A 4 16.26 -1.45 -16.97
C GLU A 4 15.61 -2.64 -16.25
N ILE A 5 16.34 -3.27 -15.32
CA ILE A 5 15.84 -4.41 -14.53
C ILE A 5 14.63 -3.99 -13.66
N LEU A 6 14.64 -2.75 -13.15
CA LEU A 6 13.51 -2.22 -12.39
C LEU A 6 12.26 -2.09 -13.28
N LEU A 7 12.40 -1.53 -14.47
CA LEU A 7 11.30 -1.37 -15.41
C LEU A 7 10.75 -2.73 -15.87
N GLU A 8 11.60 -3.70 -16.17
CA GLU A 8 11.18 -5.06 -16.53
C GLU A 8 10.34 -5.70 -15.40
N ARG A 9 10.75 -5.53 -14.14
CA ARG A 9 10.01 -6.05 -12.98
C ARG A 9 8.68 -5.33 -12.78
N ILE A 10 8.63 -4.02 -13.04
CA ILE A 10 7.39 -3.25 -13.02
C ILE A 10 6.43 -3.78 -14.08
N ASP A 11 6.90 -4.02 -15.31
CA ASP A 11 6.05 -4.47 -16.41
C ASP A 11 5.47 -5.87 -16.14
N LYS A 12 6.25 -6.77 -15.52
CA LYS A 12 5.73 -8.08 -15.06
C LYS A 12 4.61 -7.93 -14.03
N LEU A 13 4.76 -7.03 -13.06
CA LEU A 13 3.71 -6.79 -12.06
C LEU A 13 2.48 -6.15 -12.70
N LYS A 14 2.63 -5.21 -13.63
CA LYS A 14 1.50 -4.57 -14.32
C LYS A 14 0.61 -5.58 -15.07
N GLN A 15 1.18 -6.64 -15.62
CA GLN A 15 0.41 -7.65 -16.37
C GLN A 15 -0.64 -8.40 -15.53
N ILE A 16 -0.45 -8.48 -14.22
CA ILE A 16 -1.35 -9.23 -13.31
C ILE A 16 -2.29 -8.32 -12.51
N MET A 17 -2.10 -7.00 -12.59
CA MET A 17 -2.82 -6.05 -11.74
C MET A 17 -4.21 -5.73 -12.29
N PRO A 18 -5.18 -5.42 -11.41
CA PRO A 18 -6.46 -4.85 -11.85
C PRO A 18 -6.25 -3.54 -12.61
N TRP A 19 -7.13 -3.27 -13.59
CA TRP A 19 -7.04 -2.08 -14.44
C TRP A 19 -6.98 -0.76 -13.64
N TYR A 20 -7.73 -0.64 -12.54
CA TYR A 20 -7.75 0.57 -11.70
C TYR A 20 -6.43 0.80 -10.94
N VAL A 21 -5.61 -0.24 -10.74
CA VAL A 21 -4.24 -0.10 -10.21
C VAL A 21 -3.29 0.40 -11.30
N LEU A 22 -3.52 0.01 -12.56
CA LEU A 22 -2.74 0.49 -13.70
C LEU A 22 -2.99 1.98 -13.97
N GLU A 23 -4.24 2.42 -13.87
CA GLU A 23 -4.58 3.83 -13.94
C GLU A 23 -3.99 4.64 -12.78
N TYR A 24 -4.07 4.11 -11.55
CA TYR A 24 -3.36 4.69 -10.41
C TYR A 24 -1.85 4.81 -10.69
N TYR A 25 -1.22 3.75 -11.20
CA TYR A 25 0.19 3.77 -11.56
C TYR A 25 0.49 4.87 -12.57
N GLN A 26 -0.34 5.00 -13.61
CA GLN A 26 -0.20 6.03 -14.64
C GLN A 26 -0.38 7.44 -14.09
N SER A 27 -1.38 7.68 -13.23
CA SER A 27 -1.60 8.98 -12.59
C SER A 27 -0.43 9.38 -11.68
N LYS A 28 0.19 8.40 -11.01
CA LYS A 28 1.39 8.61 -10.20
C LYS A 28 2.69 8.67 -11.00
N LEU A 29 2.67 8.53 -12.32
CA LEU A 29 3.80 8.96 -13.17
C LEU A 29 3.73 10.45 -13.49
N ALA A 30 2.52 11.02 -13.58
CA ALA A 30 2.32 12.46 -13.79
C ALA A 30 2.64 13.27 -12.53
N VAL A 31 2.37 12.70 -11.35
CA VAL A 31 2.93 13.16 -10.07
C VAL A 31 4.35 12.58 -9.96
N PRO A 32 5.39 13.30 -9.50
CA PRO A 32 6.79 12.83 -9.59
C PRO A 32 7.15 11.72 -8.59
N TYR A 33 6.42 10.60 -8.56
CA TYR A 33 6.82 9.41 -7.81
C TYR A 33 7.97 8.74 -8.55
N SER A 34 8.96 8.25 -7.78
CA SER A 34 10.04 7.47 -8.37
C SER A 34 9.56 6.10 -8.82
N PHE A 35 10.16 5.54 -9.88
CA PHE A 35 9.92 4.15 -10.29
C PHE A 35 10.16 3.14 -9.16
N THR A 36 11.11 3.42 -8.26
CA THR A 36 11.35 2.57 -7.08
C THR A 36 10.15 2.59 -6.14
N THR A 37 9.56 3.75 -5.88
CA THR A 37 8.35 3.88 -5.06
C THR A 37 7.20 3.11 -5.69
N LEU A 38 6.95 3.31 -6.98
CA LEU A 38 5.87 2.64 -7.70
C LEU A 38 6.06 1.12 -7.75
N TYR A 39 7.29 0.65 -7.96
CA TYR A 39 7.60 -0.78 -7.91
C TYR A 39 7.32 -1.39 -6.53
N GLU A 40 7.74 -0.71 -5.46
CA GLU A 40 7.45 -1.22 -4.12
C GLU A 40 5.94 -1.18 -3.83
N TYR A 41 5.19 -0.18 -4.32
CA TYR A 41 3.73 -0.14 -4.18
C TYR A 41 3.06 -1.27 -4.94
N LEU A 42 3.46 -1.55 -6.19
CA LEU A 42 2.97 -2.69 -6.96
C LEU A 42 3.19 -4.02 -6.22
N LYS A 43 4.35 -4.21 -5.58
CA LYS A 43 4.59 -5.40 -4.74
C LYS A 43 3.69 -5.48 -3.51
N GLU A 44 3.32 -4.34 -2.92
CA GLU A 44 2.38 -4.33 -1.81
C GLU A 44 0.94 -4.64 -2.28
N TYR A 45 0.56 -4.17 -3.47
CA TYR A 45 -0.72 -4.51 -4.11
C TYR A 45 -0.79 -5.99 -4.48
N ASP A 46 0.27 -6.54 -5.07
CA ASP A 46 0.38 -7.96 -5.39
C ASP A 46 0.11 -8.83 -4.17
N ARG A 47 0.76 -8.51 -3.05
CA ARG A 47 0.53 -9.21 -1.77
C ARG A 47 -0.91 -9.06 -1.28
N PHE A 48 -1.47 -7.86 -1.35
CA PHE A 48 -2.83 -7.59 -0.87
C PHE A 48 -3.87 -8.34 -1.70
N PHE A 49 -3.81 -8.24 -3.03
CA PHE A 49 -4.76 -8.89 -3.91
C PHE A 49 -4.60 -10.41 -3.92
N SER A 50 -3.37 -10.93 -3.76
CA SER A 50 -3.16 -12.37 -3.55
C SER A 50 -3.89 -12.83 -2.29
N TRP A 51 -3.76 -12.08 -1.18
CA TRP A 51 -4.48 -12.39 0.06
C TRP A 51 -6.01 -12.29 -0.09
N VAL A 52 -6.51 -11.32 -0.87
CA VAL A 52 -7.95 -11.18 -1.16
C VAL A 52 -8.50 -12.43 -1.85
N LEU A 53 -7.74 -13.02 -2.79
CA LEU A 53 -8.11 -14.27 -3.45
C LEU A 53 -7.95 -15.47 -2.50
N GLU A 54 -6.82 -15.60 -1.82
CA GLU A 54 -6.54 -16.69 -0.86
C GLU A 54 -7.55 -16.77 0.30
N SER A 55 -8.20 -15.65 0.64
CA SER A 55 -9.16 -15.55 1.75
C SER A 55 -10.62 -15.54 1.27
N ASP A 56 -10.89 -15.85 0.00
CA ASP A 56 -12.23 -15.88 -0.60
C ASP A 56 -13.04 -14.58 -0.43
N ILE A 57 -12.35 -13.43 -0.37
CA ILE A 57 -13.00 -12.11 -0.28
C ILE A 57 -13.53 -11.66 -1.66
N SER A 58 -12.90 -12.16 -2.73
CA SER A 58 -13.33 -11.97 -4.11
C SER A 58 -13.56 -13.32 -4.76
N ASN A 59 -14.62 -13.44 -5.57
CA ASN A 59 -14.90 -14.62 -6.38
C ASN A 59 -14.18 -14.59 -7.75
N ALA A 60 -13.21 -13.69 -7.95
CA ALA A 60 -12.48 -13.57 -9.20
C ALA A 60 -11.47 -14.72 -9.36
N ASP A 61 -11.35 -15.27 -10.55
CA ASP A 61 -10.36 -16.34 -10.83
C ASP A 61 -8.92 -15.83 -10.85
N LYS A 62 -8.74 -14.55 -11.19
CA LYS A 62 -7.42 -13.90 -11.32
C LYS A 62 -7.41 -12.54 -10.65
N MET A 63 -6.20 -12.11 -10.28
CA MET A 63 -5.95 -10.81 -9.67
C MET A 63 -6.41 -9.65 -10.55
N SER A 64 -6.18 -9.72 -11.87
CA SER A 64 -6.61 -8.71 -12.84
C SER A 64 -8.12 -8.50 -12.88
N ASP A 65 -8.88 -9.51 -12.46
CA ASP A 65 -10.33 -9.60 -12.62
C ASP A 65 -11.06 -9.21 -11.33
N ILE A 66 -10.32 -8.85 -10.27
CA ILE A 66 -10.90 -8.37 -9.01
C ILE A 66 -11.64 -7.04 -9.28
N PRO A 67 -12.95 -6.95 -9.04
CA PRO A 67 -13.73 -5.75 -9.34
C PRO A 67 -13.55 -4.68 -8.25
N LEU A 68 -13.79 -3.41 -8.62
CA LEU A 68 -13.79 -2.27 -7.68
C LEU A 68 -14.75 -2.49 -6.50
N SER A 69 -15.86 -3.18 -6.71
CA SER A 69 -16.86 -3.46 -5.68
C SER A 69 -16.28 -4.26 -4.49
N VAL A 70 -15.22 -5.05 -4.69
CA VAL A 70 -14.50 -5.72 -3.59
C VAL A 70 -13.86 -4.69 -2.66
N LEU A 71 -13.20 -3.68 -3.23
CA LEU A 71 -12.55 -2.60 -2.47
C LEU A 71 -13.59 -1.70 -1.80
N GLU A 72 -14.63 -1.33 -2.55
CA GLU A 72 -15.72 -0.51 -2.06
C GLU A 72 -16.40 -1.13 -0.82
N ASN A 73 -16.59 -2.44 -0.81
CA ASN A 73 -17.31 -3.16 0.25
C ASN A 73 -16.40 -3.72 1.36
N MET A 74 -15.08 -3.68 1.19
CA MET A 74 -14.14 -4.25 2.16
C MET A 74 -14.32 -3.68 3.57
N SER A 75 -14.57 -4.53 4.57
CA SER A 75 -14.84 -4.09 5.93
C SER A 75 -13.57 -3.72 6.68
N LYS A 76 -13.72 -2.98 7.79
CA LYS A 76 -12.60 -2.73 8.72
C LYS A 76 -12.03 -4.04 9.26
N LYS A 77 -12.90 -5.03 9.51
CA LYS A 77 -12.51 -6.36 9.98
C LYS A 77 -11.63 -7.07 8.96
N ASP A 78 -11.97 -6.99 7.67
CA ASP A 78 -11.16 -7.60 6.61
C ASP A 78 -9.76 -6.97 6.56
N MET A 79 -9.68 -5.64 6.67
CA MET A 79 -8.39 -4.95 6.75
C MET A 79 -7.58 -5.31 8.00
N GLU A 80 -8.24 -5.51 9.15
CA GLU A 80 -7.59 -5.99 10.37
C GLU A 80 -7.07 -7.43 10.20
N SER A 81 -7.85 -8.31 9.56
CA SER A 81 -7.42 -9.67 9.18
C SER A 81 -6.22 -9.65 8.24
N PHE A 82 -6.19 -8.75 7.25
CA PHE A 82 -5.02 -8.60 6.38
C PHE A 82 -3.78 -8.16 7.16
N ILE A 83 -3.91 -7.19 8.07
CA ILE A 83 -2.79 -6.75 8.92
C ILE A 83 -2.30 -7.89 9.81
N LEU A 84 -3.20 -8.73 10.32
CA LEU A 84 -2.86 -9.92 11.10
C LEU A 84 -2.10 -10.94 10.23
N TYR A 85 -2.60 -11.22 9.03
CA TYR A 85 -1.93 -12.08 8.04
C TYR A 85 -0.49 -11.63 7.78
N LEU A 86 -0.26 -10.31 7.59
CA LEU A 86 1.10 -9.78 7.40
C LEU A 86 2.03 -10.04 8.60
N ARG A 87 1.50 -10.02 9.83
CA ARG A 87 2.27 -10.25 11.06
C ARG A 87 2.55 -11.73 11.33
N GLU A 88 1.64 -12.61 10.91
CA GLU A 88 1.70 -14.03 11.25
C GLU A 88 2.35 -14.89 10.17
N ARG A 89 2.48 -14.39 8.94
CA ARG A 89 3.05 -15.17 7.83
C ARG A 89 4.48 -15.66 8.14
N PRO A 90 4.76 -16.98 8.16
CA PRO A 90 6.12 -17.48 8.00
C PRO A 90 6.59 -17.11 6.59
N LEU A 91 7.81 -16.65 6.42
CA LEU A 91 8.40 -16.53 5.08
C LEU A 91 8.46 -17.95 4.49
N LEU A 92 7.48 -18.31 3.65
CA LEU A 92 7.32 -19.65 3.06
C LEU A 92 8.53 -20.12 2.22
N ASN A 93 9.60 -19.33 2.13
CA ASN A 93 10.80 -19.63 1.35
C ASN A 93 12.13 -19.46 2.12
N ALA A 94 12.13 -19.46 3.45
CA ALA A 94 13.39 -19.41 4.19
C ALA A 94 13.30 -20.16 5.51
N ASN A 95 14.24 -21.09 5.73
CA ASN A 95 14.61 -21.70 7.02
C ASN A 95 15.00 -20.61 8.03
N THR A 96 14.03 -19.80 8.44
CA THR A 96 14.24 -18.61 9.26
C THR A 96 13.21 -18.58 10.36
N THR A 97 13.68 -18.39 11.59
CA THR A 97 12.89 -18.25 12.81
C THR A 97 12.16 -16.90 12.90
N LYS A 98 12.12 -16.12 11.81
CA LYS A 98 11.46 -14.81 11.77
C LYS A 98 9.98 -14.97 11.43
N GLN A 99 9.14 -14.67 12.41
CA GLN A 99 7.68 -14.59 12.27
C GLN A 99 7.31 -13.26 11.57
N GLY A 100 6.54 -13.32 10.49
CA GLY A 100 5.93 -12.16 9.84
C GLY A 100 6.83 -11.32 8.92
N VAL A 101 6.20 -10.43 8.15
CA VAL A 101 6.93 -9.37 7.44
C VAL A 101 7.33 -8.26 8.41
N SER A 102 8.41 -7.52 8.08
CA SER A 102 8.91 -6.45 8.95
C SER A 102 7.87 -5.34 9.18
N GLN A 103 7.91 -4.66 10.34
CA GLN A 103 7.03 -3.50 10.59
C GLN A 103 7.20 -2.39 9.54
N THR A 104 8.40 -2.23 8.98
CA THR A 104 8.67 -1.31 7.86
C THR A 104 7.86 -1.69 6.63
N THR A 105 7.83 -2.98 6.30
CA THR A 105 7.02 -3.53 5.20
C THR A 105 5.53 -3.31 5.47
N ILE A 106 5.04 -3.63 6.68
CA ILE A 106 3.63 -3.40 7.05
C ILE A 106 3.24 -1.92 6.85
N ASN A 107 4.07 -1.00 7.34
CA ASN A 107 3.79 0.44 7.19
C ASN A 107 3.78 0.88 5.72
N ARG A 108 4.66 0.30 4.90
CA ARG A 108 4.69 0.55 3.46
C ARG A 108 3.45 -0.01 2.77
N THR A 109 2.99 -1.21 3.12
CA THR A 109 1.74 -1.79 2.64
C THR A 109 0.56 -0.86 2.95
N LEU A 110 0.43 -0.41 4.20
CA LEU A 110 -0.65 0.48 4.62
C LEU A 110 -0.58 1.85 3.93
N SER A 111 0.63 2.36 3.68
CA SER A 111 0.82 3.61 2.92
C SER A 111 0.42 3.44 1.45
N ALA A 112 0.82 2.34 0.81
CA ALA A 112 0.46 2.04 -0.58
C ALA A 112 -1.06 1.88 -0.74
N LEU A 113 -1.71 1.13 0.15
CA LEU A 113 -3.17 0.97 0.17
C LEU A 113 -3.89 2.29 0.44
N SER A 114 -3.42 3.08 1.40
CA SER A 114 -4.02 4.39 1.68
C SER A 114 -3.94 5.32 0.45
N SER A 115 -2.83 5.28 -0.27
CA SER A 115 -2.66 6.07 -1.49
C SER A 115 -3.56 5.59 -2.63
N LEU A 116 -3.74 4.27 -2.79
CA LEU A 116 -4.65 3.71 -3.80
C LEU A 116 -6.10 4.08 -3.47
N TYR A 117 -6.56 3.84 -2.23
CA TYR A 117 -7.91 4.19 -1.83
C TYR A 117 -8.16 5.70 -1.95
N LYS A 118 -7.20 6.55 -1.59
CA LYS A 118 -7.33 8.00 -1.80
C LYS A 118 -7.54 8.34 -3.27
N TYR A 119 -6.76 7.75 -4.17
CA TYR A 119 -6.94 7.95 -5.60
C TYR A 119 -8.34 7.55 -6.06
N LEU A 120 -8.78 6.33 -5.71
CA LEU A 120 -10.06 5.78 -6.13
C LEU A 120 -11.27 6.54 -5.56
N THR A 121 -11.14 7.17 -4.39
CA THR A 121 -12.24 7.86 -3.71
C THR A 121 -12.24 9.38 -3.81
N GLU A 122 -11.14 10.00 -4.24
CA GLU A 122 -10.97 11.48 -4.16
C GLU A 122 -10.25 12.11 -5.35
N GLU A 123 -9.38 11.39 -6.08
CA GLU A 123 -8.49 12.02 -7.07
C GLU A 123 -8.82 11.67 -8.51
N VAL A 124 -9.52 10.55 -8.73
CA VAL A 124 -9.97 10.13 -10.06
C VAL A 124 -11.37 10.65 -10.33
N GLU A 125 -11.61 11.03 -11.58
CA GLU A 125 -12.92 11.37 -12.11
C GLU A 125 -13.23 10.36 -13.23
N ASN A 126 -14.34 9.64 -13.11
CA ASN A 126 -14.86 8.79 -14.18
C ASN A 126 -15.51 9.66 -15.29
N ASP A 127 -16.09 9.01 -16.30
CA ASP A 127 -16.75 9.72 -17.42
C ASP A 127 -17.90 10.64 -17.00
N GLN A 128 -18.40 10.51 -15.76
CA GLN A 128 -19.45 11.32 -15.16
C GLN A 128 -18.91 12.40 -14.19
N GLY A 129 -17.59 12.50 -14.03
CA GLY A 129 -16.96 13.44 -13.09
C GLY A 129 -16.99 12.98 -11.62
N GLU A 130 -17.34 11.72 -11.35
CA GLU A 130 -17.43 11.16 -9.99
C GLU A 130 -16.23 10.25 -9.67
N PRO A 131 -15.86 10.08 -8.39
CA PRO A 131 -14.89 9.06 -8.00
C PRO A 131 -15.45 7.66 -8.26
N TYR A 132 -14.57 6.65 -8.30
CA TYR A 132 -15.03 5.27 -8.52
C TYR A 132 -15.93 4.74 -7.40
N PHE A 133 -15.67 5.14 -6.16
CA PHE A 133 -16.54 4.87 -5.01
C PHE A 133 -16.21 5.84 -3.86
N TYR A 134 -17.16 6.06 -2.95
CA TYR A 134 -16.98 7.04 -1.86
C TYR A 134 -16.44 6.44 -0.56
N ARG A 135 -16.69 5.14 -0.33
CA ARG A 135 -16.34 4.49 0.94
C ARG A 135 -14.85 4.18 1.02
N ASN A 136 -14.13 4.89 1.87
CA ASN A 136 -12.70 4.66 2.11
C ASN A 136 -12.45 3.95 3.45
N VAL A 137 -12.22 2.63 3.42
CA VAL A 137 -11.94 1.83 4.63
C VAL A 137 -10.60 2.20 5.27
N MET A 138 -9.62 2.66 4.49
CA MET A 138 -8.28 3.00 4.99
C MET A 138 -8.30 4.19 5.97
N LYS A 139 -9.30 5.09 5.89
CA LYS A 139 -9.52 6.15 6.89
C LYS A 139 -9.85 5.61 8.30
N LYS A 140 -10.30 4.35 8.40
CA LYS A 140 -10.71 3.69 9.65
C LYS A 140 -9.64 2.74 10.22
N VAL A 141 -8.57 2.49 9.45
CA VAL A 141 -7.48 1.58 9.82
C VAL A 141 -6.38 2.40 10.49
N SER A 142 -6.19 2.21 11.80
CA SER A 142 -5.17 2.96 12.55
C SER A 142 -3.77 2.47 12.20
N THR A 143 -3.03 3.24 11.41
CA THR A 143 -1.57 3.11 11.36
C THR A 143 -1.02 3.68 12.67
N LYS A 144 -0.34 2.88 13.51
CA LYS A 144 0.40 3.44 14.66
C LYS A 144 1.41 4.45 14.11
N LYS A 145 1.08 5.74 14.16
CA LYS A 145 2.03 6.81 13.81
C LYS A 145 3.25 6.62 14.70
N ARG A 146 4.42 6.45 14.09
CA ARG A 146 5.68 6.49 14.82
C ARG A 146 5.71 7.85 15.53
N LYS A 147 5.65 7.84 16.86
CA LYS A 147 5.74 9.07 17.67
C LYS A 147 7.01 9.79 17.23
N LYS A 148 6.87 10.94 16.57
CA LYS A 148 8.01 11.78 16.16
C LYS A 148 8.76 12.08 17.46
N ARG A 149 9.94 11.49 17.64
CA ARG A 149 10.77 11.74 18.82
C ARG A 149 11.26 13.18 18.64
N LEU A 150 10.57 14.12 19.29
CA LEU A 150 11.03 15.50 19.38
C LEU A 150 12.41 15.44 20.04
N LEU A 151 13.45 15.77 19.28
CA LEU A 151 14.76 16.04 19.85
C LEU A 151 14.59 17.23 20.80
N PRO A 152 15.01 17.15 22.07
CA PRO A 152 15.02 18.32 22.94
C PRO A 152 15.96 19.35 22.31
N GLU A 153 15.45 20.56 22.06
CA GLU A 153 16.31 21.69 21.72
C GLU A 153 17.30 21.88 22.88
N LEU A 154 18.60 21.76 22.56
CA LEU A 154 19.68 22.09 23.47
C LEU A 154 19.55 23.58 23.81
N LYS A 155 19.02 23.90 24.98
CA LYS A 155 19.11 25.26 25.55
C LYS A 155 20.60 25.56 25.76
N THR A 156 21.18 26.35 24.86
CA THR A 156 22.47 27.01 25.08
C THR A 156 22.27 28.07 26.15
N SER A 157 22.55 27.74 27.41
CA SER A 157 22.81 28.74 28.44
C SER A 157 24.16 29.39 28.15
N SER A 158 24.16 30.57 27.52
CA SER A 158 25.31 31.47 27.62
C SER A 158 25.28 32.09 29.02
N LYS A 159 26.09 31.57 29.94
CA LYS A 159 26.63 32.38 31.01
C LYS A 159 27.56 33.40 30.37
N ASN A 160 27.15 34.67 30.34
CA ASN A 160 28.11 35.76 30.27
C ASN A 160 28.10 36.43 31.65
N SER A 161 29.15 36.14 32.40
CA SER A 161 29.67 37.01 33.45
C SER A 161 30.08 38.33 32.81
N PHE A 162 29.65 39.45 33.38
CA PHE A 162 30.47 40.62 33.72
C PHE A 162 29.76 41.38 34.83
#